data_AF-A0A522CTG1-F1
#
_entry.id   AF-A0A522CTG1-F1
#
_cell.length_a   1.000
_cell.length_b   1.000
_cell.length_c   1.000
_cell.angle_alpha   90.00
_cell.angle_beta   90.00
_cell.angle_gamma   90.00
#
_symmetry.space_group_name_H-M   'P 1'
#
loop_
_entity.id
_entity.type
_entity.pdbx_description
1 polymer ?
#
loop_
_entity_poly.entity_id
_entity_poly.type
_entity_poly.pdbx_seq_one_letter_code
_entity_poly.pdbx_strand_id
1 'polypeptide(L)'
;MNGILKRMPNGFYNEIENQKILLNTYIIEECNNSRDIFLTKTSNDLKKAGLAGLLYFHKGGMATMIENVFGKEYAYPWELSNTPCNCWQGESGIFNARLSIKWFFQKYLDEDIEKVYSTTFTDFNKIGLGGMIQTVYRNSVYDAFMDTFPEQLQPWKFKRHPKDFWKTSEGKSVAYKGLINLLEIKFGKFDNLESILDKIVTLSEKDFKENDLYKVLKYYGQSHHNFIKTITKLNIKDYEWDKSSQGTWENSFLNCILVLKDFIDAHNLNSDEILLQLSKNDFPKHLKNMINIQFDGSPSKAIMALYPMRFEEWQFGKVQQNYWKSPEGKRKAIELTRDLIQNKLNYWSFEEIKNVSTLDFYKNGLSSIITKVYQGKLNDAIMAAYPGTFTKTDFDKKGKEEFKFINFIINLFPNYKYEIRKRYPWLRKSNNYMLELDLFFPDLYLAFEYQGMQHYIDKSEQFGRSYDYKTTRENDKLKRELCVKHGVTLIEIPYGFKLTIIKIKEMLTNNNRIDLLELIVY
;
A
#
# COMPACT_ATOMS: atom_id res chain seq x y z
N MET A 1 40.67 -53.30 -56.57
CA MET A 1 40.09 -52.90 -57.88
C MET A 1 41.10 -52.50 -58.96
N ASN A 2 42.41 -52.73 -58.78
CA ASN A 2 43.38 -52.54 -59.87
C ASN A 2 43.39 -53.77 -60.80
N GLY A 3 42.52 -53.77 -61.82
CA GLY A 3 42.71 -54.61 -63.01
C GLY A 3 41.57 -55.55 -63.44
N ILE A 4 40.37 -55.52 -62.85
CA ILE A 4 39.32 -56.48 -63.21
C ILE A 4 38.03 -55.74 -63.65
N LEU A 5 37.74 -55.85 -64.95
CA LEU A 5 36.53 -55.46 -65.68
C LEU A 5 36.21 -53.95 -65.75
N LYS A 6 36.74 -53.27 -66.79
CA LYS A 6 36.30 -51.93 -67.23
C LYS A 6 34.81 -51.86 -67.65
N ARG A 7 34.14 -53.01 -67.81
CA ARG A 7 32.72 -53.11 -68.17
C ARG A 7 32.15 -54.39 -67.54
N MET A 8 31.13 -54.24 -66.70
CA MET A 8 30.43 -55.39 -66.11
C MET A 8 29.55 -56.09 -67.15
N PRO A 9 29.30 -57.41 -67.03
CA PRO A 9 28.37 -58.13 -67.90
C PRO A 9 26.97 -57.49 -67.93
N ASN A 10 26.27 -57.65 -69.06
CA ASN A 10 24.89 -57.20 -69.18
C ASN A 10 24.03 -57.86 -68.08
N GLY A 11 23.24 -57.05 -67.37
CA GLY A 11 22.39 -57.52 -66.27
C GLY A 11 23.08 -57.67 -64.91
N PHE A 12 24.40 -57.47 -64.80
CA PHE A 12 25.13 -57.58 -63.53
C PHE A 12 24.53 -56.72 -62.41
N TYR A 13 24.16 -55.47 -62.74
CA TYR A 13 23.56 -54.53 -61.80
C TYR A 13 22.08 -54.80 -61.51
N ASN A 14 21.40 -55.76 -62.16
CA ASN A 14 20.00 -56.05 -61.85
C ASN A 14 19.86 -56.79 -60.50
N GLU A 15 20.90 -57.54 -60.11
CA GLU A 15 20.95 -58.26 -58.83
C GLU A 15 21.51 -57.37 -57.72
N ILE A 16 20.73 -57.17 -56.66
CA ILE A 16 21.10 -56.27 -55.55
C ILE A 16 22.36 -56.75 -54.81
N GLU A 17 22.56 -58.06 -54.70
CA GLU A 17 23.73 -58.65 -54.03
C GLU A 17 25.03 -58.37 -54.81
N ASN A 18 24.98 -58.34 -56.14
CA ASN A 18 26.13 -57.95 -56.96
C ASN A 18 26.51 -56.47 -56.73
N GLN A 19 25.51 -55.60 -56.56
CA GLN A 19 25.74 -54.19 -56.23
C GLN A 19 26.36 -54.04 -54.83
N LYS A 20 25.84 -54.76 -53.83
CA LYS A 20 26.38 -54.77 -52.46
C LYS A 20 27.82 -55.27 -52.41
N ILE A 21 28.14 -56.38 -53.10
CA ILE A 21 29.49 -56.94 -53.16
C ILE A 21 30.45 -55.88 -53.70
N LEU A 22 30.12 -55.28 -54.86
CA LEU A 22 30.97 -54.29 -55.50
C LEU A 22 31.23 -53.07 -54.60
N LEU A 23 30.19 -52.58 -53.93
CA LEU A 23 30.29 -51.40 -53.07
C LEU A 23 30.99 -51.71 -51.75
N ASN A 24 30.77 -52.88 -51.14
CA ASN A 24 31.49 -53.35 -49.95
C ASN A 24 32.98 -53.60 -50.24
N THR A 25 33.33 -54.14 -51.42
CA THR A 25 34.74 -54.26 -51.83
C THR A 25 35.42 -52.90 -51.89
N TYR A 26 34.74 -51.89 -52.45
CA TYR A 26 35.26 -50.52 -52.46
C TYR A 26 35.45 -49.95 -51.04
N ILE A 27 34.47 -50.13 -50.16
CA ILE A 27 34.52 -49.67 -48.76
C ILE A 27 35.70 -50.33 -48.00
N ILE A 28 35.94 -51.63 -48.23
CA ILE A 28 37.03 -52.38 -47.61
C ILE A 28 38.39 -51.88 -48.12
N GLU A 29 38.55 -51.77 -49.45
CA GLU A 29 39.83 -51.41 -50.08
C GLU A 29 40.28 -49.97 -49.75
N GLU A 30 39.35 -49.03 -49.59
CA GLU A 30 39.67 -47.61 -49.46
C GLU A 30 39.53 -47.06 -48.03
N CYS A 31 38.73 -47.69 -47.17
CA CYS A 31 38.41 -47.16 -45.84
C CYS A 31 38.34 -48.21 -44.73
N ASN A 32 38.97 -49.37 -44.88
CA ASN A 32 39.06 -50.39 -43.82
C ASN A 32 37.69 -50.75 -43.21
N ASN A 33 36.67 -50.87 -44.06
CA ASN A 33 35.30 -51.25 -43.68
C ASN A 33 34.48 -50.17 -42.94
N SER A 34 34.92 -48.90 -42.93
CA SER A 34 34.10 -47.80 -42.41
C SER A 34 33.14 -47.23 -43.46
N ARG A 35 31.88 -47.03 -43.06
CA ARG A 35 30.86 -46.31 -43.87
C ARG A 35 31.22 -44.84 -44.09
N ASP A 36 32.19 -44.32 -43.35
CA ASP A 36 32.68 -42.94 -43.43
C ASP A 36 33.25 -42.57 -44.81
N ILE A 37 33.54 -43.57 -45.66
CA ILE A 37 33.99 -43.34 -47.04
C ILE A 37 33.03 -42.43 -47.81
N PHE A 38 31.72 -42.54 -47.59
CA PHE A 38 30.72 -41.73 -48.30
C PHE A 38 30.61 -40.29 -47.77
N LEU A 39 31.18 -40.01 -46.59
CA LEU A 39 31.31 -38.66 -46.04
C LEU A 39 32.39 -37.86 -46.76
N THR A 40 33.43 -38.54 -47.27
CA THR A 40 34.62 -37.89 -47.83
C THR A 40 34.73 -37.99 -49.35
N LYS A 41 34.13 -39.02 -49.97
CA LYS A 41 34.21 -39.27 -51.41
C LYS A 41 32.99 -38.71 -52.13
N THR A 42 33.22 -38.13 -53.30
CA THR A 42 32.19 -37.59 -54.19
C THR A 42 31.77 -38.62 -55.25
N SER A 43 30.66 -38.37 -55.96
CA SER A 43 30.31 -39.17 -57.13
C SER A 43 31.42 -39.22 -58.20
N ASN A 44 32.31 -38.22 -58.26
CA ASN A 44 33.45 -38.22 -59.16
C ASN A 44 34.55 -39.18 -58.70
N ASP A 45 34.76 -39.31 -57.39
CA ASP A 45 35.74 -40.24 -56.83
C ASP A 45 35.30 -41.69 -57.02
N LEU A 46 34.00 -41.96 -56.87
CA LEU A 46 33.41 -43.27 -57.20
C LEU A 46 33.55 -43.58 -58.70
N LYS A 47 33.38 -42.60 -59.59
CA LYS A 47 33.64 -42.79 -61.03
C LYS A 47 35.10 -43.15 -61.30
N LYS A 48 36.05 -42.46 -60.65
CA LYS A 48 37.50 -42.74 -60.76
C LYS A 48 37.85 -44.13 -60.23
N ALA A 49 37.14 -44.61 -59.21
CA ALA A 49 37.28 -45.95 -58.66
C ALA A 49 36.60 -47.06 -59.49
N GLY A 50 36.02 -46.74 -60.65
CA GLY A 50 35.40 -47.73 -61.54
C GLY A 50 33.92 -48.01 -61.26
N LEU A 51 33.27 -47.27 -60.34
CA LEU A 51 31.85 -47.42 -59.99
C LEU A 51 30.91 -46.58 -60.87
N ALA A 52 31.39 -46.04 -61.99
CA ALA A 52 30.60 -45.19 -62.89
C ALA A 52 29.35 -45.91 -63.44
N GLY A 53 29.46 -47.21 -63.75
CA GLY A 53 28.33 -48.03 -64.24
C GLY A 53 27.23 -48.21 -63.19
N LEU A 54 27.62 -48.43 -61.93
CA LEU A 54 26.69 -48.55 -60.81
C LEU A 54 25.98 -47.21 -60.55
N LEU A 55 26.71 -46.09 -60.54
CA LEU A 55 26.10 -44.76 -60.41
C LEU A 55 25.09 -44.45 -61.53
N TYR A 56 25.38 -44.86 -62.76
CA TYR A 56 24.48 -44.68 -63.91
C TYR A 56 23.20 -45.50 -63.77
N PHE A 57 23.30 -46.75 -63.27
CA PHE A 57 22.16 -47.64 -63.06
C PHE A 57 21.10 -47.02 -62.16
N HIS A 58 21.51 -46.34 -61.08
CA HIS A 58 20.59 -45.74 -60.11
C HIS A 58 20.02 -44.38 -60.51
N LYS A 59 20.46 -43.76 -61.61
CA LYS A 59 19.96 -42.49 -62.18
C LYS A 59 19.92 -41.26 -61.26
N GLY A 60 20.21 -41.38 -59.96
CA GLY A 60 20.04 -40.35 -58.92
C GLY A 60 21.33 -39.99 -58.16
N GLY A 61 22.49 -40.42 -58.66
CA GLY A 61 23.79 -40.14 -58.03
C GLY A 61 24.08 -41.03 -56.80
N MET A 62 25.11 -40.66 -56.05
CA MET A 62 25.64 -41.48 -54.94
C MET A 62 24.60 -41.75 -53.83
N ALA A 63 23.73 -40.78 -53.51
CA ALA A 63 22.71 -40.92 -52.47
C ALA A 63 21.68 -42.00 -52.81
N THR A 64 21.06 -41.91 -54.00
CA THR A 64 20.08 -42.90 -54.47
C THR A 64 20.68 -44.28 -54.63
N MET A 65 21.95 -44.37 -55.02
CA MET A 65 22.66 -45.64 -55.07
C MET A 65 22.79 -46.27 -53.68
N ILE A 66 23.28 -45.51 -52.67
CA ILE A 66 23.44 -46.01 -51.30
C ILE A 66 22.09 -46.45 -50.71
N GLU A 67 21.06 -45.62 -50.87
CA GLU A 67 19.71 -45.91 -50.40
C GLU A 67 19.16 -47.21 -51.01
N ASN A 68 19.29 -47.38 -52.33
CA ASN A 68 18.77 -48.58 -53.00
C ASN A 68 19.57 -49.84 -52.64
N VAL A 69 20.89 -49.73 -52.45
CA VAL A 69 21.79 -50.87 -52.20
C VAL A 69 21.76 -51.33 -50.75
N PHE A 70 21.77 -50.38 -49.79
CA PHE A 70 21.93 -50.67 -48.37
C PHE A 70 20.72 -50.28 -47.51
N GLY A 71 19.74 -49.58 -48.08
CA GLY A 71 18.57 -49.07 -47.36
C GLY A 71 18.77 -47.66 -46.80
N LYS A 72 17.66 -47.01 -46.48
CA LYS A 72 17.60 -45.62 -45.98
C LYS A 72 18.35 -45.37 -44.68
N GLU A 73 18.57 -46.41 -43.88
CA GLU A 73 19.22 -46.33 -42.56
C GLU A 73 20.75 -46.44 -42.64
N TYR A 74 21.31 -46.73 -43.82
CA TYR A 74 22.74 -46.97 -43.96
C TYR A 74 23.58 -45.69 -43.95
N ALA A 75 23.10 -44.65 -44.65
CA ALA A 75 23.64 -43.29 -44.62
C ALA A 75 22.56 -42.31 -45.09
N TYR A 76 22.34 -41.23 -44.34
CA TYR A 76 21.37 -40.23 -44.73
C TYR A 76 21.89 -39.33 -45.86
N PRO A 77 21.03 -38.80 -46.75
CA PRO A 77 21.45 -37.97 -47.88
C PRO A 77 22.26 -36.72 -47.49
N TRP A 78 22.07 -36.21 -46.27
CA TRP A 78 22.80 -35.07 -45.72
C TRP A 78 24.10 -35.42 -45.00
N GLU A 79 24.39 -36.71 -44.77
CA GLU A 79 25.69 -37.16 -44.28
C GLU A 79 26.73 -37.22 -45.41
N LEU A 80 26.28 -37.32 -46.66
CA LEU A 80 27.14 -37.48 -47.82
C LEU A 80 27.93 -36.20 -48.13
N SER A 81 29.10 -36.37 -48.76
CA SER A 81 29.98 -35.27 -49.20
C SER A 81 29.28 -34.20 -50.05
N ASN A 82 28.18 -34.55 -50.73
CA ASN A 82 27.30 -33.63 -51.42
C ASN A 82 25.84 -34.03 -51.18
N THR A 83 25.06 -33.10 -50.62
CA THR A 83 23.61 -33.27 -50.48
C THR A 83 22.93 -33.16 -51.85
N PRO A 84 21.98 -34.06 -52.19
CA PRO A 84 21.27 -33.99 -53.47
C PRO A 84 20.53 -32.65 -53.69
N CYS A 85 20.55 -32.15 -54.93
CA CYS A 85 20.01 -30.82 -55.30
C CYS A 85 18.52 -30.59 -54.95
N ASN A 86 17.72 -31.65 -54.77
CA ASN A 86 16.31 -31.59 -54.42
C ASN A 86 15.99 -32.17 -53.04
N CYS A 87 17.01 -32.45 -52.21
CA CYS A 87 16.86 -33.10 -50.90
C CYS A 87 15.94 -32.31 -49.94
N TRP A 88 15.84 -31.00 -50.14
CA TRP A 88 15.09 -30.07 -49.29
C TRP A 88 13.86 -29.47 -49.97
N GLN A 89 13.43 -30.00 -51.12
CA GLN A 89 12.32 -29.45 -51.90
C GLN A 89 11.05 -30.29 -51.75
N GLY A 90 9.88 -29.63 -51.74
CA GLY A 90 8.56 -30.28 -51.66
C GLY A 90 8.29 -30.98 -50.32
N GLU A 91 7.24 -31.82 -50.28
CA GLU A 91 6.84 -32.56 -49.07
C GLU A 91 7.93 -33.51 -48.58
N SER A 92 8.63 -34.20 -49.50
CA SER A 92 9.78 -35.04 -49.16
C SER A 92 10.93 -34.23 -48.54
N GLY A 93 11.10 -32.97 -48.96
CA GLY A 93 12.08 -32.05 -48.38
C GLY A 93 11.80 -31.71 -46.93
N ILE A 94 10.54 -31.48 -46.57
CA ILE A 94 10.12 -31.23 -45.17
C ILE A 94 10.36 -32.49 -44.33
N PHE A 95 10.02 -33.67 -44.85
CA PHE A 95 10.27 -34.93 -44.17
C PHE A 95 11.77 -35.16 -43.92
N ASN A 96 12.61 -34.95 -44.94
CA ASN A 96 14.06 -35.04 -44.81
C ASN A 96 14.61 -34.04 -43.80
N ALA A 97 14.08 -32.82 -43.79
CA ALA A 97 14.49 -31.79 -42.84
C ALA A 97 14.22 -32.22 -41.39
N ARG A 98 13.02 -32.72 -41.08
CA ARG A 98 12.68 -33.27 -39.75
C ARG A 98 13.60 -34.43 -39.35
N LEU A 99 13.88 -35.36 -40.27
CA LEU A 99 14.81 -36.47 -40.01
C LEU A 99 16.24 -35.96 -39.75
N SER A 100 16.71 -34.98 -40.52
CA SER A 100 18.03 -34.39 -40.33
C SER A 100 18.17 -33.67 -38.99
N ILE A 101 17.09 -33.09 -38.47
CA ILE A 101 17.04 -32.46 -37.14
C ILE A 101 17.04 -33.52 -36.03
N LYS A 102 16.30 -34.62 -36.19
CA LYS A 102 16.37 -35.76 -35.25
C LYS A 102 17.79 -36.34 -35.19
N TRP A 103 18.40 -36.55 -36.35
CA TRP A 103 19.78 -36.99 -36.44
C TRP A 103 20.75 -36.00 -35.80
N PHE A 104 20.55 -34.68 -36.02
CA PHE A 104 21.37 -33.65 -35.38
C PHE A 104 21.27 -33.70 -33.85
N PHE A 105 20.04 -33.83 -33.34
CA PHE A 105 19.76 -33.95 -31.91
C PHE A 105 20.46 -35.15 -31.27
N GLN A 106 20.42 -36.31 -31.94
CA GLN A 106 21.10 -37.53 -31.46
C GLN A 106 22.62 -37.41 -31.51
N LYS A 107 23.16 -36.92 -32.63
CA LYS A 107 24.61 -37.00 -32.91
C LYS A 107 25.42 -35.85 -32.32
N TYR A 108 24.83 -34.67 -32.19
CA TYR A 108 25.56 -33.46 -31.78
C TYR A 108 25.07 -32.88 -30.46
N LEU A 109 23.83 -33.18 -30.05
CA LEU A 109 23.27 -32.69 -28.80
C LEU A 109 23.17 -33.77 -27.71
N ASP A 110 23.54 -35.03 -28.01
CA ASP A 110 23.42 -36.17 -27.09
C ASP A 110 21.99 -36.37 -26.57
N GLU A 111 21.00 -36.03 -27.39
CA GLU A 111 19.57 -36.03 -27.01
C GLU A 111 19.24 -35.10 -25.80
N ASP A 112 20.09 -34.10 -25.54
CA ASP A 112 19.87 -33.11 -24.47
C ASP A 112 19.00 -31.95 -24.96
N ILE A 113 17.75 -31.90 -24.49
CA ILE A 113 16.78 -30.85 -24.80
C ILE A 113 17.29 -29.46 -24.39
N GLU A 114 18.06 -29.33 -23.32
CA GLU A 114 18.51 -28.01 -22.86
C GLU A 114 19.51 -27.38 -23.85
N LYS A 115 20.31 -28.20 -24.56
CA LYS A 115 21.20 -27.70 -25.62
C LYS A 115 20.42 -27.16 -26.81
N VAL A 116 19.21 -27.66 -27.10
CA VAL A 116 18.35 -27.21 -28.20
C VAL A 116 18.07 -25.71 -28.07
N TYR A 117 17.72 -25.23 -26.87
CA TYR A 117 17.34 -23.82 -26.65
C TYR A 117 18.48 -22.82 -26.91
N SER A 118 19.73 -23.29 -26.89
CA SER A 118 20.93 -22.49 -27.13
C SER A 118 21.48 -22.62 -28.56
N THR A 119 21.03 -23.63 -29.31
CA THR A 119 21.52 -23.97 -30.65
C THR A 119 21.21 -22.85 -31.66
N THR A 120 22.16 -22.58 -32.54
CA THR A 120 22.09 -21.50 -33.52
C THR A 120 22.22 -22.00 -34.96
N PHE A 121 21.88 -21.14 -35.92
CA PHE A 121 22.09 -21.44 -37.35
C PHE A 121 23.54 -21.80 -37.66
N THR A 122 24.50 -21.18 -36.96
CA THR A 122 25.93 -21.45 -37.14
C THR A 122 26.28 -22.90 -36.83
N ASP A 123 25.60 -23.53 -35.86
CA ASP A 123 25.85 -24.92 -35.46
C ASP A 123 25.41 -25.88 -36.56
N PHE A 124 24.26 -25.63 -37.20
CA PHE A 124 23.83 -26.35 -38.41
C PHE A 124 24.74 -26.07 -39.62
N ASN A 125 25.22 -24.83 -39.78
CA ASN A 125 26.06 -24.47 -40.92
C ASN A 125 27.43 -25.17 -40.88
N LYS A 126 28.03 -25.33 -39.69
CA LYS A 126 29.32 -26.02 -39.50
C LYS A 126 29.32 -27.47 -39.99
N ILE A 127 28.15 -28.10 -40.00
CA ILE A 127 27.98 -29.52 -40.38
C ILE A 127 27.27 -29.67 -41.74
N GLY A 128 27.14 -28.60 -42.52
CA GLY A 128 26.54 -28.64 -43.87
C GLY A 128 25.00 -28.60 -43.90
N LEU A 129 24.31 -28.47 -42.77
CA LEU A 129 22.85 -28.36 -42.70
C LEU A 129 22.33 -26.91 -42.79
N GLY A 130 23.20 -25.92 -42.98
CA GLY A 130 22.80 -24.50 -43.11
C GLY A 130 21.82 -24.26 -44.27
N GLY A 131 22.07 -24.90 -45.42
CA GLY A 131 21.18 -24.82 -46.58
C GLY A 131 19.78 -25.41 -46.33
N MET A 132 19.70 -26.45 -45.49
CA MET A 132 18.42 -27.05 -45.08
C MET A 132 17.62 -26.05 -44.24
N ILE A 133 18.22 -25.47 -43.19
CA ILE A 133 17.55 -24.48 -42.33
C ILE A 133 17.12 -23.24 -43.13
N GLN A 134 17.93 -22.81 -44.08
CA GLN A 134 17.61 -21.68 -44.95
C GLN A 134 16.43 -21.98 -45.88
N THR A 135 16.44 -23.14 -46.55
CA THR A 135 15.47 -23.49 -47.59
C THR A 135 14.11 -23.85 -46.99
N VAL A 136 14.10 -24.70 -45.96
CA VAL A 136 12.87 -25.26 -45.39
C VAL A 136 12.28 -24.35 -44.32
N TYR A 137 13.14 -23.80 -43.45
CA TYR A 137 12.71 -23.02 -42.27
C TYR A 137 13.08 -21.54 -42.33
N ARG A 138 13.48 -21.01 -43.50
CA ARG A 138 13.77 -19.58 -43.73
C ARG A 138 14.75 -19.00 -42.70
N ASN A 139 15.81 -19.73 -42.38
CA ASN A 139 16.83 -19.41 -41.37
C ASN A 139 16.38 -19.49 -39.90
N SER A 140 15.21 -20.06 -39.63
CA SER A 140 14.65 -20.21 -38.28
C SER A 140 14.97 -21.58 -37.69
N VAL A 141 15.99 -21.63 -36.85
CA VAL A 141 16.30 -22.83 -36.04
C VAL A 141 15.17 -23.14 -35.05
N TYR A 142 14.47 -22.10 -34.58
CA TYR A 142 13.27 -22.25 -33.77
C TYR A 142 12.21 -23.07 -34.51
N ASP A 143 11.84 -22.67 -35.74
CA ASP A 143 10.81 -23.37 -36.51
C ASP A 143 11.23 -24.79 -36.85
N ALA A 144 12.52 -25.01 -37.13
CA ALA A 144 13.08 -26.33 -37.37
C ALA A 144 12.83 -27.30 -36.19
N PHE A 145 13.21 -26.89 -34.98
CA PHE A 145 13.01 -27.71 -33.79
C PHE A 145 11.55 -27.82 -33.38
N MET A 146 10.77 -26.73 -33.46
CA MET A 146 9.34 -26.75 -33.15
C MET A 146 8.53 -27.63 -34.10
N ASP A 147 8.91 -27.71 -35.38
CA ASP A 147 8.30 -28.62 -36.35
C ASP A 147 8.64 -30.10 -36.07
N THR A 148 9.81 -30.37 -35.48
CA THR A 148 10.29 -31.72 -35.21
C THR A 148 9.86 -32.26 -33.85
N PHE A 149 9.82 -31.41 -32.82
CA PHE A 149 9.55 -31.77 -31.42
C PHE A 149 8.53 -30.81 -30.74
N PRO A 150 7.34 -30.59 -31.31
CA PRO A 150 6.41 -29.56 -30.85
C PRO A 150 5.94 -29.73 -29.39
N GLU A 151 5.79 -30.98 -28.93
CA GLU A 151 5.27 -31.30 -27.59
C GLU A 151 6.36 -31.46 -26.52
N GLN A 152 7.64 -31.56 -26.92
CA GLN A 152 8.75 -31.79 -25.98
C GLN A 152 9.46 -30.48 -25.59
N LEU A 153 9.26 -29.43 -26.37
CA LEU A 153 9.99 -28.18 -26.24
C LEU A 153 9.13 -27.09 -25.60
N GLN A 154 9.76 -26.32 -24.72
CA GLN A 154 9.19 -25.12 -24.11
C GLN A 154 9.59 -23.91 -24.95
N PRO A 155 8.70 -23.37 -25.81
CA PRO A 155 9.16 -22.48 -26.87
C PRO A 155 9.65 -21.12 -26.36
N TRP A 156 9.27 -20.72 -25.14
CA TRP A 156 9.76 -19.52 -24.47
C TRP A 156 11.22 -19.63 -23.97
N LYS A 157 11.77 -20.84 -23.82
CA LYS A 157 13.18 -21.04 -23.42
C LYS A 157 14.18 -20.71 -24.52
N PHE A 158 13.76 -20.73 -25.79
CA PHE A 158 14.65 -20.49 -26.92
C PHE A 158 15.36 -19.13 -26.83
N LYS A 159 16.67 -19.12 -27.06
CA LYS A 159 17.48 -17.90 -27.09
C LYS A 159 17.10 -16.97 -28.25
N ARG A 160 16.66 -17.54 -29.37
CA ARG A 160 16.26 -16.82 -30.59
C ARG A 160 14.92 -17.34 -31.08
N HIS A 161 14.11 -16.44 -31.59
CA HIS A 161 12.80 -16.71 -32.17
C HIS A 161 12.63 -15.83 -33.42
N PRO A 162 11.64 -16.11 -34.29
CA PRO A 162 11.35 -15.26 -35.44
C PRO A 162 11.12 -13.80 -35.04
N LYS A 163 11.46 -12.86 -35.93
CA LYS A 163 11.26 -11.43 -35.68
C LYS A 163 9.77 -11.15 -35.41
N ASP A 164 9.48 -10.35 -34.38
CA ASP A 164 8.13 -9.99 -33.94
C ASP A 164 7.21 -11.17 -33.56
N PHE A 165 7.75 -12.39 -33.40
CA PHE A 165 7.00 -13.60 -33.05
C PHE A 165 6.01 -13.39 -31.90
N TRP A 166 6.46 -12.80 -30.79
CA TRP A 166 5.64 -12.59 -29.59
C TRP A 166 4.46 -11.62 -29.76
N LYS A 167 4.36 -10.90 -30.89
CA LYS A 167 3.22 -10.04 -31.21
C LYS A 167 2.14 -10.76 -32.01
N THR A 168 2.48 -11.88 -32.65
CA THR A 168 1.55 -12.71 -33.45
C THR A 168 0.54 -13.43 -32.56
N SER A 169 -0.56 -13.93 -33.15
CA SER A 169 -1.53 -14.77 -32.44
C SER A 169 -0.89 -16.04 -31.88
N GLU A 170 -0.01 -16.67 -32.66
CA GLU A 170 0.76 -17.85 -32.26
C GLU A 170 1.70 -17.56 -31.09
N GLY A 171 2.52 -16.51 -31.18
CA GLY A 171 3.41 -16.12 -30.10
C GLY A 171 2.68 -15.76 -28.81
N LYS A 172 1.48 -15.16 -28.90
CA LYS A 172 0.62 -14.94 -27.73
C LYS A 172 0.12 -16.25 -27.11
N SER A 173 -0.25 -17.23 -27.92
CA SER A 173 -0.65 -18.56 -27.43
C SER A 173 0.51 -19.27 -26.73
N VAL A 174 1.72 -19.21 -27.30
CA VAL A 174 2.94 -19.74 -26.67
C VAL A 174 3.27 -19.03 -25.37
N ALA A 175 3.15 -17.70 -25.34
CA ALA A 175 3.34 -16.90 -24.13
C ALA A 175 2.34 -17.29 -23.03
N TYR A 176 1.08 -17.53 -23.40
CA TYR A 176 0.05 -18.01 -22.48
C TYR A 176 0.44 -19.38 -21.88
N LYS A 177 0.86 -20.34 -22.71
CA LYS A 177 1.35 -21.65 -22.24
C LYS A 177 2.52 -21.49 -21.26
N GLY A 178 3.44 -20.56 -21.53
CA GLY A 178 4.55 -20.24 -20.64
C GLY A 178 4.08 -19.69 -19.29
N LEU A 179 3.14 -18.75 -19.30
CA LEU A 179 2.55 -18.23 -18.07
C LEU A 179 1.88 -19.34 -17.25
N ILE A 180 1.10 -20.21 -17.88
CA ILE A 180 0.47 -21.35 -17.19
C ILE A 180 1.52 -22.25 -16.57
N ASN A 181 2.58 -22.60 -17.30
CA ASN A 181 3.67 -23.42 -16.78
C ASN A 181 4.34 -22.78 -15.54
N LEU A 182 4.64 -21.47 -15.60
CA LEU A 182 5.17 -20.73 -14.45
C LEU A 182 4.21 -20.81 -13.25
N LEU A 183 2.92 -20.57 -13.47
CA LEU A 183 1.91 -20.60 -12.41
C LEU A 183 1.79 -21.99 -11.79
N GLU A 184 1.82 -23.05 -12.59
CA GLU A 184 1.78 -24.44 -12.11
C GLU A 184 3.02 -24.81 -11.31
N ILE A 185 4.22 -24.40 -11.75
CA ILE A 185 5.48 -24.61 -11.02
C ILE A 185 5.42 -23.91 -9.66
N LYS A 186 4.92 -22.67 -9.62
CA LYS A 186 4.96 -21.83 -8.41
C LYS A 186 3.83 -22.14 -7.42
N PHE A 187 2.62 -22.40 -7.92
CA PHE A 187 1.40 -22.49 -7.10
C PHE A 187 0.73 -23.87 -7.13
N GLY A 188 1.24 -24.82 -7.91
CA GLY A 188 0.61 -26.10 -8.18
C GLY A 188 -0.49 -26.00 -9.24
N LYS A 189 -1.14 -27.13 -9.54
CA LYS A 189 -2.25 -27.18 -10.49
C LYS A 189 -3.45 -26.37 -9.99
N PHE A 190 -4.17 -25.74 -10.91
CA PHE A 190 -5.35 -24.91 -10.64
C PHE A 190 -6.42 -25.13 -11.72
N ASP A 191 -7.67 -24.87 -11.37
CA ASP A 191 -8.80 -25.12 -12.29
C ASP A 191 -8.92 -24.04 -13.37
N ASN A 192 -8.77 -22.77 -12.99
CA ASN A 192 -8.80 -21.61 -13.88
C ASN A 192 -7.98 -20.45 -13.30
N LEU A 193 -7.75 -19.42 -14.10
CA LEU A 193 -6.93 -18.27 -13.68
C LEU A 193 -7.63 -17.43 -12.61
N GLU A 194 -8.95 -17.32 -12.68
CA GLU A 194 -9.77 -16.56 -11.73
C GLU A 194 -9.67 -17.15 -10.31
N SER A 195 -9.57 -18.47 -10.16
CA SER A 195 -9.45 -19.14 -8.86
C SER A 195 -8.12 -18.90 -8.14
N ILE A 196 -7.12 -18.38 -8.85
CA ILE A 196 -5.79 -18.07 -8.30
C ILE A 196 -5.41 -16.61 -8.52
N LEU A 197 -6.40 -15.73 -8.76
CA LEU A 197 -6.16 -14.31 -9.02
C LEU A 197 -5.35 -13.65 -7.90
N ASP A 198 -5.68 -13.98 -6.64
CA ASP A 198 -5.00 -13.51 -5.44
C ASP A 198 -3.51 -13.90 -5.39
N LYS A 199 -3.14 -15.02 -6.03
CA LYS A 199 -1.76 -15.49 -6.17
C LYS A 199 -1.07 -14.85 -7.37
N ILE A 200 -1.76 -14.75 -8.51
CA ILE A 200 -1.23 -14.14 -9.75
C ILE A 200 -0.72 -12.72 -9.49
N VAL A 201 -1.47 -11.93 -8.71
CA VAL A 201 -1.07 -10.55 -8.37
C VAL A 201 0.15 -10.46 -7.45
N THR A 202 0.64 -11.58 -6.91
CA THR A 202 1.86 -11.62 -6.09
C THR A 202 3.12 -11.99 -6.86
N LEU A 203 3.00 -12.23 -8.18
CA LEU A 203 4.14 -12.48 -9.03
C LEU A 203 5.11 -11.29 -9.06
N SER A 204 6.38 -11.60 -9.26
CA SER A 204 7.48 -10.65 -9.31
C SER A 204 8.32 -10.89 -10.57
N GLU A 205 9.11 -9.90 -10.98
CA GLU A 205 10.03 -10.08 -12.12
C GLU A 205 11.01 -11.24 -11.95
N LYS A 206 11.36 -11.58 -10.70
CA LYS A 206 12.22 -12.72 -10.39
C LYS A 206 11.61 -14.04 -10.87
N ASP A 207 10.30 -14.21 -10.68
CA ASP A 207 9.59 -15.42 -11.11
C ASP A 207 9.67 -15.61 -12.63
N PHE A 208 9.58 -14.51 -13.39
CA PHE A 208 9.73 -14.54 -14.85
C PHE A 208 11.17 -14.82 -15.29
N LYS A 209 12.17 -14.41 -14.51
CA LYS A 209 13.60 -14.70 -14.81
C LYS A 209 13.92 -16.17 -14.56
N GLU A 210 13.48 -16.72 -13.44
CA GLU A 210 13.73 -18.12 -13.04
C GLU A 210 13.02 -19.14 -13.95
N ASN A 211 12.02 -18.69 -14.72
CA ASN A 211 11.25 -19.52 -15.67
C ASN A 211 11.45 -19.10 -17.14
N ASP A 212 12.55 -18.42 -17.47
CA ASP A 212 12.94 -18.00 -18.84
C ASP A 212 11.97 -17.06 -19.60
N LEU A 213 10.88 -16.63 -18.99
CA LEU A 213 9.88 -15.74 -19.59
C LEU A 213 10.28 -14.26 -19.58
N TYR A 214 11.32 -13.87 -18.84
CA TYR A 214 11.72 -12.46 -18.71
C TYR A 214 11.99 -11.79 -20.08
N LYS A 215 12.55 -12.52 -21.04
CA LYS A 215 12.80 -12.00 -22.40
C LYS A 215 11.50 -11.69 -23.16
N VAL A 216 10.44 -12.43 -22.87
CA VAL A 216 9.11 -12.22 -23.46
C VAL A 216 8.55 -10.87 -23.00
N LEU A 217 8.79 -10.47 -21.75
CA LEU A 217 8.31 -9.19 -21.20
C LEU A 217 8.76 -7.97 -22.01
N LYS A 218 9.90 -8.04 -22.71
CA LYS A 218 10.37 -6.98 -23.62
C LYS A 218 9.31 -6.57 -24.66
N TYR A 219 8.50 -7.52 -25.10
CA TYR A 219 7.43 -7.29 -26.09
C TYR A 219 6.14 -6.72 -25.48
N TYR A 220 6.08 -6.62 -24.15
CA TYR A 220 4.93 -6.16 -23.37
C TYR A 220 5.31 -4.98 -22.46
N GLY A 221 6.18 -4.09 -22.96
CA GLY A 221 6.61 -2.89 -22.25
C GLY A 221 7.50 -3.16 -21.04
N GLN A 222 8.18 -4.31 -21.00
CA GLN A 222 9.01 -4.77 -19.87
C GLN A 222 8.22 -4.87 -18.56
N SER A 223 6.91 -5.07 -18.64
CA SER A 223 6.03 -5.18 -17.48
C SER A 223 5.33 -6.52 -17.47
N HIS A 224 5.52 -7.27 -16.38
CA HIS A 224 4.80 -8.53 -16.17
C HIS A 224 3.30 -8.31 -15.93
N HIS A 225 2.90 -7.18 -15.36
CA HIS A 225 1.47 -6.80 -15.24
C HIS A 225 0.85 -6.67 -16.64
N ASN A 226 1.48 -5.88 -17.53
CA ASN A 226 1.00 -5.70 -18.90
C ASN A 226 0.99 -7.01 -19.69
N PHE A 227 2.03 -7.83 -19.52
CA PHE A 227 2.10 -9.15 -20.11
C PHE A 227 0.90 -10.01 -19.69
N ILE A 228 0.65 -10.17 -18.39
CA ILE A 228 -0.45 -11.00 -17.89
C ILE A 228 -1.79 -10.43 -18.39
N LYS A 229 -2.07 -9.14 -18.18
CA LYS A 229 -3.32 -8.51 -18.65
C LYS A 229 -3.57 -8.73 -20.14
N THR A 230 -2.53 -8.55 -20.96
CA THR A 230 -2.65 -8.68 -22.42
C THR A 230 -2.91 -10.12 -22.85
N ILE A 231 -2.23 -11.07 -22.21
CA ILE A 231 -2.26 -12.49 -22.59
C ILE A 231 -3.49 -13.21 -22.05
N THR A 232 -3.90 -12.91 -20.81
CA THR A 232 -5.02 -13.59 -20.15
C THR A 232 -6.34 -12.85 -20.32
N LYS A 233 -6.30 -11.53 -20.59
CA LYS A 233 -7.46 -10.62 -20.55
C LYS A 233 -8.18 -10.59 -19.20
N LEU A 234 -7.53 -11.03 -18.13
CA LEU A 234 -8.07 -10.90 -16.78
C LEU A 234 -8.28 -9.42 -16.45
N ASN A 235 -9.42 -9.10 -15.85
CA ASN A 235 -9.73 -7.76 -15.40
C ASN A 235 -9.04 -7.47 -14.05
N ILE A 236 -7.71 -7.40 -14.07
CA ILE A 236 -6.92 -7.09 -12.88
C ILE A 236 -6.69 -5.58 -12.82
N LYS A 237 -7.27 -4.94 -11.81
CA LYS A 237 -7.14 -3.51 -11.56
C LYS A 237 -5.72 -3.16 -11.15
N ASP A 238 -5.25 -1.96 -11.48
CA ASP A 238 -3.86 -1.54 -11.22
C ASP A 238 -3.46 -1.65 -9.74
N TYR A 239 -4.40 -1.43 -8.83
CA TYR A 239 -4.17 -1.55 -7.39
C TYR A 239 -4.07 -3.00 -6.88
N GLU A 240 -4.59 -3.98 -7.62
CA GLU A 240 -4.57 -5.38 -7.22
C GLU A 240 -3.18 -5.99 -7.40
N TRP A 241 -2.43 -5.52 -8.40
CA TRP A 241 -1.04 -5.93 -8.65
C TRP A 241 -0.09 -5.59 -7.50
N ASP A 242 -0.44 -4.58 -6.71
CA ASP A 242 0.61 -3.83 -6.04
C ASP A 242 0.83 -4.25 -4.59
N LYS A 243 1.77 -5.17 -4.39
CA LYS A 243 2.75 -5.04 -3.30
C LYS A 243 4.06 -4.42 -3.81
N SER A 244 4.12 -3.83 -5.01
CA SER A 244 5.31 -3.79 -5.89
C SER A 244 5.46 -2.52 -6.77
N SER A 245 5.60 -1.33 -6.18
CA SER A 245 6.71 -0.35 -6.40
C SER A 245 6.29 1.11 -6.25
N GLN A 246 7.12 1.91 -5.58
CA GLN A 246 6.91 3.35 -5.34
C GLN A 246 6.68 4.15 -6.63
N GLY A 247 7.35 3.76 -7.73
CA GLY A 247 7.28 4.47 -9.01
C GLY A 247 5.93 4.43 -9.71
N THR A 248 5.06 3.46 -9.42
CA THR A 248 3.71 3.39 -10.02
C THR A 248 2.80 4.50 -9.49
N TRP A 249 2.92 4.82 -8.20
CA TRP A 249 2.13 5.85 -7.54
C TRP A 249 2.67 7.25 -7.81
N GLU A 250 4.00 7.42 -7.89
CA GLU A 250 4.66 8.70 -8.12
C GLU A 250 4.32 9.34 -9.47
N ASN A 251 4.15 8.52 -10.51
CA ASN A 251 4.09 9.00 -11.90
C ASN A 251 2.65 9.29 -12.41
N SER A 252 1.60 9.10 -11.61
CA SER A 252 0.23 9.41 -12.05
C SER A 252 -0.76 9.68 -10.90
N PHE A 253 -0.96 10.98 -10.59
CA PHE A 253 -1.97 11.43 -9.64
C PHE A 253 -3.39 11.01 -10.06
N LEU A 254 -3.73 11.13 -11.35
CA LEU A 254 -5.05 10.76 -11.88
C LEU A 254 -5.35 9.27 -11.66
N ASN A 255 -4.37 8.38 -11.88
CA ASN A 255 -4.56 6.95 -11.62
C ASN A 255 -4.81 6.68 -10.13
N CYS A 256 -4.14 7.41 -9.24
CA CYS A 256 -4.36 7.26 -7.80
C CYS A 256 -5.80 7.64 -7.40
N ILE A 257 -6.35 8.69 -8.01
CA ILE A 257 -7.74 9.10 -7.79
C ILE A 257 -8.72 8.05 -8.33
N LEU A 258 -8.49 7.54 -9.55
CA LEU A 258 -9.34 6.49 -10.14
C LEU A 258 -9.34 5.21 -9.31
N VAL A 259 -8.16 4.78 -8.87
CA VAL A 259 -7.97 3.61 -7.99
C VAL A 259 -8.72 3.80 -6.66
N LEU A 260 -8.56 4.97 -6.04
CA LEU A 260 -9.24 5.28 -4.79
C LEU A 260 -10.77 5.30 -4.98
N LYS A 261 -11.25 5.87 -6.09
CA LYS A 261 -12.66 5.88 -6.45
C LYS A 261 -13.22 4.47 -6.59
N ASP A 262 -12.58 3.63 -7.39
CA ASP A 262 -12.98 2.23 -7.61
C ASP A 262 -13.07 1.48 -6.27
N PHE A 263 -12.09 1.69 -5.37
CA PHE A 263 -12.12 1.07 -4.04
C PHE A 263 -13.32 1.52 -3.20
N ILE A 264 -13.56 2.83 -3.13
CA ILE A 264 -14.67 3.42 -2.37
C ILE A 264 -16.02 2.89 -2.90
N ASP A 265 -16.21 2.91 -4.21
CA ASP A 265 -17.43 2.42 -4.86
C ASP A 265 -17.62 0.91 -4.64
N ALA A 266 -16.58 0.09 -4.83
CA ALA A 266 -16.65 -1.37 -4.68
C ALA A 266 -16.96 -1.83 -3.24
N HIS A 267 -16.61 -1.02 -2.25
CA HIS A 267 -16.85 -1.32 -0.83
C HIS A 267 -18.05 -0.55 -0.26
N ASN A 268 -18.82 0.17 -1.09
CA ASN A 268 -19.97 0.98 -0.70
C ASN A 268 -19.66 2.03 0.39
N LEU A 269 -18.50 2.69 0.30
CA LEU A 269 -18.02 3.67 1.30
C LEU A 269 -18.42 5.11 0.95
N ASN A 270 -19.50 5.30 0.18
CA ASN A 270 -19.77 6.57 -0.53
C ASN A 270 -20.50 7.63 0.32
N SER A 271 -20.96 7.28 1.53
CA SER A 271 -21.66 8.22 2.40
C SER A 271 -20.69 9.19 3.09
N ASP A 272 -21.12 10.43 3.26
CA ASP A 272 -20.29 11.48 3.88
C ASP A 272 -19.85 11.08 5.30
N GLU A 273 -20.74 10.47 6.08
CA GLU A 273 -20.43 9.99 7.43
C GLU A 273 -19.30 8.97 7.45
N ILE A 274 -19.28 8.02 6.50
CA ILE A 274 -18.22 7.01 6.39
C ILE A 274 -16.92 7.68 5.95
N LEU A 275 -16.98 8.49 4.88
CA LEU A 275 -15.81 9.14 4.29
C LEU A 275 -15.06 10.03 5.30
N LEU A 276 -15.77 10.74 6.15
CA LEU A 276 -15.20 11.62 7.18
C LEU A 276 -14.53 10.85 8.34
N GLN A 277 -14.83 9.57 8.51
CA GLN A 277 -14.29 8.72 9.58
C GLN A 277 -13.21 7.74 9.09
N LEU A 278 -12.97 7.64 7.77
CA LEU A 278 -11.97 6.74 7.22
C LEU A 278 -10.57 7.05 7.80
N SER A 279 -9.96 6.01 8.32
CA SER A 279 -8.60 6.01 8.84
C SER A 279 -7.67 5.29 7.86
N LYS A 280 -6.35 5.40 8.08
CA LYS A 280 -5.39 4.61 7.29
C LYS A 280 -5.71 3.13 7.36
N ASN A 281 -6.21 2.62 8.48
CA ASN A 281 -6.35 1.19 8.71
C ASN A 281 -7.42 0.54 7.84
N ASP A 282 -8.42 1.32 7.41
CA ASP A 282 -9.54 0.89 6.56
C ASP A 282 -9.11 0.58 5.13
N PHE A 283 -7.90 1.01 4.74
CA PHE A 283 -7.34 0.74 3.43
C PHE A 283 -6.46 -0.54 3.43
N PRO A 284 -6.47 -1.33 2.36
CA PRO A 284 -5.51 -2.43 2.19
C PRO A 284 -4.08 -1.88 2.09
N LYS A 285 -3.08 -2.76 2.33
CA LYS A 285 -1.65 -2.38 2.43
C LYS A 285 -1.14 -1.55 1.25
N HIS A 286 -1.65 -1.82 0.05
CA HIS A 286 -1.23 -1.13 -1.18
C HIS A 286 -1.79 0.28 -1.28
N LEU A 287 -3.08 0.48 -0.99
CA LEU A 287 -3.66 1.81 -0.91
C LEU A 287 -3.06 2.61 0.26
N LYS A 288 -2.71 1.97 1.37
CA LYS A 288 -1.93 2.62 2.44
C LYS A 288 -0.60 3.17 1.91
N ASN A 289 0.13 2.40 1.09
CA ASN A 289 1.38 2.85 0.48
C ASN A 289 1.15 4.00 -0.50
N MET A 290 0.16 3.90 -1.38
CA MET A 290 -0.24 4.97 -2.29
C MET A 290 -0.60 6.25 -1.52
N ILE A 291 -1.39 6.15 -0.45
CA ILE A 291 -1.75 7.28 0.42
C ILE A 291 -0.51 7.87 1.10
N ASN A 292 0.45 7.05 1.52
CA ASN A 292 1.71 7.56 2.08
C ASN A 292 2.54 8.36 1.07
N ILE A 293 2.57 7.92 -0.19
CA ILE A 293 3.38 8.52 -1.26
C ILE A 293 2.71 9.78 -1.82
N GLN A 294 1.44 9.71 -2.24
CA GLN A 294 0.74 10.78 -2.96
C GLN A 294 0.00 11.77 -2.08
N PHE A 295 -0.39 11.35 -0.87
CA PHE A 295 -1.26 12.13 0.01
C PHE A 295 -0.62 12.38 1.38
N ASP A 296 0.72 12.32 1.48
CA ASP A 296 1.51 12.50 2.71
C ASP A 296 1.04 11.63 3.89
N GLY A 297 0.46 10.47 3.58
CA GLY A 297 -0.13 9.61 4.58
C GLY A 297 -1.38 10.22 5.23
N SER A 298 -2.15 11.02 4.51
CA SER A 298 -3.42 11.56 4.99
C SER A 298 -4.59 10.99 4.18
N PRO A 299 -5.38 10.06 4.75
CA PRO A 299 -6.64 9.63 4.15
C PRO A 299 -7.56 10.81 3.82
N SER A 300 -7.65 11.80 4.73
CA SER A 300 -8.46 13.01 4.52
C SER A 300 -8.03 13.79 3.27
N LYS A 301 -6.72 13.91 3.00
CA LYS A 301 -6.22 14.52 1.74
C LYS A 301 -6.66 13.71 0.53
N ALA A 302 -6.56 12.38 0.61
CA ALA A 302 -6.97 11.50 -0.47
C ALA A 302 -8.46 11.64 -0.80
N ILE A 303 -9.32 11.68 0.24
CA ILE A 303 -10.77 11.89 0.08
C ILE A 303 -11.11 13.28 -0.46
N MET A 304 -10.46 14.34 0.04
CA MET A 304 -10.67 15.71 -0.48
C MET A 304 -10.20 15.84 -1.95
N ALA A 305 -9.14 15.13 -2.33
CA ALA A 305 -8.68 15.08 -3.72
C ALA A 305 -9.65 14.31 -4.63
N LEU A 306 -10.27 13.25 -4.12
CA LEU A 306 -11.30 12.48 -4.83
C LEU A 306 -12.60 13.27 -4.98
N TYR A 307 -12.97 14.05 -3.97
CA TYR A 307 -14.19 14.86 -3.92
C TYR A 307 -13.86 16.34 -3.67
N PRO A 308 -13.29 17.05 -4.68
CA PRO A 308 -12.88 18.43 -4.51
C PRO A 308 -14.06 19.32 -4.12
N MET A 309 -13.83 20.23 -3.18
CA MET A 309 -14.82 21.19 -2.64
C MET A 309 -16.03 20.57 -1.93
N ARG A 310 -16.09 19.24 -1.75
CA ARG A 310 -17.18 18.58 -1.02
C ARG A 310 -16.95 18.59 0.49
N PHE A 311 -15.68 18.49 0.91
CA PHE A 311 -15.31 18.39 2.31
C PHE A 311 -14.26 19.44 2.68
N GLU A 312 -14.38 19.92 3.90
CA GLU A 312 -13.44 20.77 4.59
C GLU A 312 -12.60 19.93 5.56
N GLU A 313 -11.33 20.27 5.71
CA GLU A 313 -10.39 19.44 6.47
C GLU A 313 -10.82 19.20 7.93
N TRP A 314 -11.44 20.20 8.58
CA TRP A 314 -11.90 20.12 9.97
C TRP A 314 -13.02 19.09 10.19
N GLN A 315 -13.74 18.69 9.14
CA GLN A 315 -14.86 17.75 9.23
C GLN A 315 -14.39 16.31 9.45
N PHE A 316 -13.13 16.00 9.12
CA PHE A 316 -12.58 14.66 9.27
C PHE A 316 -12.22 14.36 10.73
N GLY A 317 -12.47 13.13 11.18
CA GLY A 317 -12.13 12.69 12.54
C GLY A 317 -10.64 12.85 12.88
N LYS A 318 -9.77 12.82 11.87
CA LYS A 318 -8.34 13.13 11.98
C LYS A 318 -7.92 14.16 10.93
N VAL A 319 -7.67 15.38 11.39
CA VAL A 319 -7.08 16.48 10.59
C VAL A 319 -5.57 16.31 10.41
N GLN A 320 -4.97 17.03 9.45
CA GLN A 320 -3.52 17.00 9.26
C GLN A 320 -2.77 17.54 10.48
N GLN A 321 -1.51 17.12 10.60
CA GLN A 321 -0.62 17.64 11.64
C GLN A 321 -0.48 19.16 11.48
N ASN A 322 -0.74 19.89 12.56
CA ASN A 322 -0.69 21.35 12.63
C ASN A 322 -1.82 22.12 11.90
N TYR A 323 -2.85 21.48 11.33
CA TYR A 323 -4.02 22.18 10.75
C TYR A 323 -4.57 23.25 11.71
N TRP A 324 -4.89 22.85 12.94
CA TRP A 324 -5.39 23.74 14.00
C TRP A 324 -4.39 24.81 14.47
N LYS A 325 -3.10 24.67 14.15
CA LYS A 325 -2.08 25.69 14.47
C LYS A 325 -1.93 26.73 13.37
N SER A 326 -2.40 26.44 12.15
CA SER A 326 -2.37 27.38 11.03
C SER A 326 -3.27 28.60 11.29
N PRO A 327 -3.01 29.76 10.67
CA PRO A 327 -3.89 30.92 10.77
C PRO A 327 -5.33 30.61 10.36
N GLU A 328 -5.49 29.82 9.30
CA GLU A 328 -6.80 29.38 8.80
C GLU A 328 -7.53 28.48 9.80
N GLY A 329 -6.85 27.47 10.34
CA GLY A 329 -7.43 26.57 11.35
C GLY A 329 -7.84 27.32 12.62
N LYS A 330 -7.06 28.31 13.07
CA LYS A 330 -7.45 29.18 14.20
C LYS A 330 -8.69 30.02 13.88
N ARG A 331 -8.78 30.61 12.69
CA ARG A 331 -9.96 31.35 12.24
C ARG A 331 -11.20 30.45 12.20
N LYS A 332 -11.05 29.24 11.64
CA LYS A 332 -12.13 28.26 11.56
C LYS A 332 -12.57 27.77 12.94
N ALA A 333 -11.64 27.61 13.88
CA ALA A 333 -11.95 27.26 15.27
C ALA A 333 -12.84 28.31 15.96
N ILE A 334 -12.60 29.60 15.70
CA ILE A 334 -13.43 30.71 16.20
C ILE A 334 -14.83 30.64 15.60
N GLU A 335 -14.92 30.46 14.28
CA GLU A 335 -16.20 30.33 13.56
C GLU A 335 -17.05 29.16 14.08
N LEU A 336 -16.45 27.97 14.16
CA LEU A 336 -17.11 26.76 14.66
C LEU A 336 -17.50 26.85 16.12
N THR A 337 -16.70 27.54 16.95
CA THR A 337 -17.06 27.80 18.35
C THR A 337 -18.29 28.68 18.44
N ARG A 338 -18.38 29.72 17.61
CA ARG A 338 -19.54 30.61 17.58
C ARG A 338 -20.79 29.89 17.05
N ASP A 339 -20.66 29.14 15.96
CA ASP A 339 -21.74 28.34 15.39
C ASP A 339 -22.28 27.28 16.37
N LEU A 340 -21.38 26.57 17.08
CA LEU A 340 -21.77 25.63 18.13
C LEU A 340 -22.63 26.32 19.18
N ILE A 341 -22.18 27.47 19.68
CA ILE A 341 -22.86 28.18 20.77
C ILE A 341 -24.20 28.75 20.31
N GLN A 342 -24.25 29.43 19.16
CA GLN A 342 -25.44 30.15 18.71
C GLN A 342 -26.46 29.26 18.01
N ASN A 343 -26.00 28.34 17.16
CA ASN A 343 -26.88 27.58 16.27
C ASN A 343 -27.14 26.17 16.77
N LYS A 344 -26.14 25.48 17.34
CA LYS A 344 -26.31 24.10 17.84
C LYS A 344 -26.86 24.06 19.27
N LEU A 345 -26.34 24.89 20.16
CA LEU A 345 -26.80 24.98 21.55
C LEU A 345 -27.92 26.01 21.76
N ASN A 346 -28.09 26.92 20.79
CA ASN A 346 -29.05 28.02 20.85
C ASN A 346 -28.87 28.93 22.07
N TYR A 347 -27.62 29.23 22.43
CA TYR A 347 -27.27 30.13 23.53
C TYR A 347 -26.98 31.54 23.00
N TRP A 348 -27.72 32.51 23.53
CA TRP A 348 -27.65 33.90 23.07
C TRP A 348 -27.37 34.89 24.20
N SER A 349 -27.74 34.56 25.44
CA SER A 349 -27.48 35.42 26.60
C SER A 349 -26.11 35.20 27.22
N PHE A 350 -25.62 36.22 27.94
CA PHE A 350 -24.35 36.18 28.66
C PHE A 350 -24.25 35.00 29.64
N GLU A 351 -25.34 34.68 30.36
CA GLU A 351 -25.36 33.59 31.33
C GLU A 351 -25.44 32.19 30.70
N GLU A 352 -26.13 32.05 29.56
CA GLU A 352 -26.17 30.77 28.83
C GLU A 352 -24.80 30.42 28.25
N ILE A 353 -24.11 31.39 27.65
CA ILE A 353 -22.78 31.19 27.07
C ILE A 353 -21.76 30.79 28.15
N LYS A 354 -21.90 31.30 29.38
CA LYS A 354 -21.08 30.89 30.54
C LYS A 354 -21.29 29.44 30.98
N ASN A 355 -22.38 28.80 30.55
CA ASN A 355 -22.70 27.42 30.88
C ASN A 355 -22.26 26.42 29.80
N VAL A 356 -21.67 26.89 28.68
CA VAL A 356 -21.03 26.03 27.68
C VAL A 356 -19.96 25.18 28.37
N SER A 357 -19.93 23.90 28.02
CA SER A 357 -19.02 22.91 28.59
C SER A 357 -18.12 22.28 27.52
N THR A 358 -17.02 21.66 27.95
CA THR A 358 -16.18 20.87 27.03
C THR A 358 -16.91 19.66 26.45
N LEU A 359 -17.96 19.17 27.14
CA LEU A 359 -18.80 18.07 26.68
C LEU A 359 -19.64 18.47 25.46
N ASP A 360 -20.04 19.74 25.35
CA ASP A 360 -20.80 20.23 24.20
C ASP A 360 -19.96 20.19 22.92
N PHE A 361 -18.67 20.55 23.00
CA PHE A 361 -17.73 20.38 21.90
C PHE A 361 -17.54 18.91 21.56
N TYR A 362 -17.44 18.03 22.57
CA TYR A 362 -17.27 16.60 22.34
C TYR A 362 -18.45 15.96 21.60
N LYS A 363 -19.68 16.22 22.07
CA LYS A 363 -20.91 15.70 21.45
C LYS A 363 -21.11 16.17 20.00
N ASN A 364 -20.49 17.29 19.63
CA ASN A 364 -20.58 17.86 18.28
C ASN A 364 -19.32 17.62 17.43
N GLY A 365 -18.40 16.74 17.86
CA GLY A 365 -17.18 16.41 17.07
C GLY A 365 -16.11 17.51 17.06
N LEU A 366 -16.24 18.55 17.90
CA LEU A 366 -15.37 19.73 17.95
C LEU A 366 -14.34 19.68 19.09
N SER A 367 -14.12 18.53 19.72
CA SER A 367 -13.13 18.33 20.81
C SER A 367 -11.72 18.79 20.45
N SER A 368 -11.36 18.68 19.18
CA SER A 368 -10.05 19.04 18.65
C SER A 368 -9.78 20.55 18.79
N ILE A 369 -10.81 21.39 18.70
CA ILE A 369 -10.70 22.84 18.95
C ILE A 369 -10.19 23.09 20.37
N ILE A 370 -10.87 22.53 21.38
CA ILE A 370 -10.49 22.74 22.78
C ILE A 370 -9.11 22.14 23.06
N THR A 371 -8.85 20.92 22.64
CA THR A 371 -7.63 20.19 23.00
C THR A 371 -6.40 20.64 22.22
N LYS A 372 -6.52 20.96 20.92
CA LYS A 372 -5.38 21.28 20.04
C LYS A 372 -5.16 22.79 19.85
N VAL A 373 -6.22 23.59 19.77
CA VAL A 373 -6.10 25.06 19.58
C VAL A 373 -5.87 25.74 20.92
N TYR A 374 -6.75 25.46 21.89
CA TYR A 374 -6.79 26.16 23.18
C TYR A 374 -6.17 25.37 24.34
N GLN A 375 -5.50 24.24 24.07
CA GLN A 375 -4.75 23.45 25.06
C GLN A 375 -5.58 23.08 26.31
N GLY A 376 -6.86 22.74 26.11
CA GLY A 376 -7.79 22.39 27.19
C GLY A 376 -8.51 23.57 27.86
N LYS A 377 -8.21 24.81 27.46
CA LYS A 377 -8.78 26.02 28.06
C LYS A 377 -10.06 26.44 27.34
N LEU A 378 -11.21 25.94 27.83
CA LEU A 378 -12.53 26.27 27.27
C LEU A 378 -12.79 27.79 27.22
N ASN A 379 -12.46 28.50 28.29
CA ASN A 379 -12.72 29.93 28.40
C ASN A 379 -11.99 30.73 27.32
N ASP A 380 -10.77 30.31 26.95
CA ASP A 380 -10.00 30.96 25.89
C ASP A 380 -10.70 30.79 24.52
N ALA A 381 -11.35 29.64 24.28
CA ALA A 381 -12.14 29.42 23.07
C ALA A 381 -13.37 30.35 23.01
N ILE A 382 -14.08 30.50 24.12
CA ILE A 382 -15.25 31.39 24.23
C ILE A 382 -14.83 32.85 24.06
N MET A 383 -13.78 33.30 24.75
CA MET A 383 -13.26 34.67 24.63
C MET A 383 -12.76 35.00 23.21
N ALA A 384 -12.19 34.01 22.50
CA ALA A 384 -11.81 34.20 21.11
C ALA A 384 -13.02 34.28 20.16
N ALA A 385 -14.11 33.55 20.46
CA ALA A 385 -15.37 33.62 19.73
C ALA A 385 -16.19 34.88 20.03
N TYR A 386 -16.00 35.49 21.21
CA TYR A 386 -16.67 36.73 21.62
C TYR A 386 -15.66 37.75 22.18
N PRO A 387 -14.81 38.35 21.31
CA PRO A 387 -13.77 39.26 21.75
C PRO A 387 -14.35 40.45 22.52
N GLY A 388 -13.84 40.69 23.73
CA GLY A 388 -14.24 41.82 24.58
C GLY A 388 -15.57 41.62 25.33
N THR A 389 -16.32 40.54 25.08
CA THR A 389 -17.57 40.25 25.80
C THR A 389 -17.32 39.57 27.14
N PHE A 390 -16.35 38.65 27.20
CA PHE A 390 -16.01 37.89 28.40
C PHE A 390 -14.57 38.11 28.82
N THR A 391 -14.33 37.93 30.11
CA THR A 391 -13.03 37.98 30.79
C THR A 391 -12.80 36.67 31.54
N LYS A 392 -11.56 36.40 31.96
CA LYS A 392 -11.25 35.17 32.70
C LYS A 392 -12.04 35.05 34.02
N THR A 393 -12.30 36.17 34.69
CA THR A 393 -13.01 36.21 35.97
C THR A 393 -14.47 35.79 35.87
N ASP A 394 -15.09 35.93 34.69
CA ASP A 394 -16.48 35.52 34.44
C ASP A 394 -16.67 33.99 34.56
N PHE A 395 -15.58 33.22 34.50
CA PHE A 395 -15.58 31.76 34.53
C PHE A 395 -14.99 31.15 35.82
N ASP A 396 -14.58 31.96 36.80
CA ASP A 396 -13.93 31.48 38.02
C ASP A 396 -14.90 30.76 38.97
N LYS A 397 -14.61 29.49 39.31
CA LYS A 397 -15.41 28.68 40.25
C LYS A 397 -15.50 29.26 41.66
N LYS A 398 -14.44 29.94 42.13
CA LYS A 398 -14.36 30.55 43.47
C LYS A 398 -15.48 31.59 43.67
N GLY A 399 -15.78 32.37 42.64
CA GLY A 399 -16.88 33.33 42.66
C GLY A 399 -18.25 32.68 42.73
N LYS A 400 -18.44 31.49 42.13
CA LYS A 400 -19.77 30.84 42.08
C LYS A 400 -20.25 30.31 43.43
N GLU A 401 -19.38 29.76 44.28
CA GLU A 401 -19.79 29.25 45.61
C GLU A 401 -19.89 30.37 46.65
N GLU A 402 -18.93 31.29 46.66
CA GLU A 402 -18.96 32.47 47.53
C GLU A 402 -20.17 33.36 47.23
N PHE A 403 -20.52 33.55 45.94
CA PHE A 403 -21.71 34.33 45.56
C PHE A 403 -23.02 33.62 45.92
N LYS A 404 -23.10 32.29 45.77
CA LYS A 404 -24.25 31.51 46.27
C LYS A 404 -24.40 31.65 47.78
N PHE A 405 -23.29 31.63 48.50
CA PHE A 405 -23.25 31.84 49.94
C PHE A 405 -23.71 33.26 50.32
N ILE A 406 -23.13 34.30 49.73
CA ILE A 406 -23.46 35.70 49.99
C ILE A 406 -24.95 35.95 49.74
N ASN A 407 -25.48 35.51 48.59
CA ASN A 407 -26.90 35.68 48.26
C ASN A 407 -27.81 34.93 49.23
N PHE A 408 -27.43 33.72 49.64
CA PHE A 408 -28.20 32.95 50.63
C PHE A 408 -28.32 33.72 51.94
N ILE A 409 -27.22 34.30 52.45
CA ILE A 409 -27.23 35.04 53.71
C ILE A 409 -27.96 36.38 53.58
N ILE A 410 -27.78 37.12 52.49
CA ILE A 410 -28.50 38.39 52.26
C ILE A 410 -30.01 38.17 52.29
N ASN A 411 -30.49 37.08 51.69
CA ASN A 411 -31.92 36.77 51.67
C ASN A 411 -32.50 36.45 53.07
N LEU A 412 -31.66 36.09 54.05
CA LEU A 412 -32.13 35.92 55.43
C LEU A 412 -32.37 37.26 56.13
N PHE A 413 -31.72 38.33 55.68
CA PHE A 413 -31.78 39.67 56.30
C PHE A 413 -32.17 40.75 55.25
N PRO A 414 -33.31 40.62 54.56
CA PRO A 414 -33.64 41.42 53.37
C PRO A 414 -33.81 42.92 53.67
N ASN A 415 -34.11 43.28 54.92
CA ASN A 415 -34.38 44.67 55.34
C ASN A 415 -33.15 45.38 55.93
N TYR A 416 -31.97 44.74 55.94
CA TYR A 416 -30.76 45.28 56.54
C TYR A 416 -29.74 45.66 55.48
N LYS A 417 -29.05 46.78 55.71
CA LYS A 417 -27.94 47.18 54.84
C LYS A 417 -26.80 46.21 55.00
N TYR A 418 -26.20 45.84 53.87
CA TYR A 418 -25.06 44.95 53.82
C TYR A 418 -23.94 45.51 52.95
N GLU A 419 -22.72 45.08 53.22
CA GLU A 419 -21.51 45.47 52.51
C GLU A 419 -20.72 44.21 52.14
N ILE A 420 -20.42 44.02 50.85
CA ILE A 420 -19.71 42.83 50.34
C ILE A 420 -18.24 43.19 50.08
N ARG A 421 -17.31 42.36 50.56
CA ARG A 421 -15.85 42.49 50.36
C ARG A 421 -15.29 43.89 50.69
N LYS A 422 -15.86 44.56 51.68
CA LYS A 422 -15.43 45.90 52.09
C LYS A 422 -14.27 45.83 53.07
N ARG A 423 -13.37 46.80 52.97
CA ARG A 423 -12.22 46.99 53.86
C ARG A 423 -12.48 48.12 54.83
N TYR A 424 -12.20 47.89 56.11
CA TYR A 424 -12.42 48.88 57.16
C TYR A 424 -11.10 49.39 57.72
N PRO A 425 -10.96 50.70 58.01
CA PRO A 425 -9.75 51.25 58.61
C PRO A 425 -9.35 50.57 59.92
N TRP A 426 -10.34 50.07 60.68
CA TRP A 426 -10.19 49.36 61.95
C TRP A 426 -9.79 47.89 61.79
N LEU A 427 -10.02 47.30 60.61
CA LEU A 427 -9.68 45.91 60.28
C LEU A 427 -8.32 45.88 59.55
N ARG A 428 -7.26 46.27 60.26
CA ARG A 428 -5.94 46.55 59.66
C ARG A 428 -4.80 45.88 60.42
N LYS A 429 -3.79 45.42 59.70
CA LYS A 429 -2.53 44.88 60.21
C LYS A 429 -1.58 45.98 60.71
N SER A 430 -0.55 45.57 61.47
CA SER A 430 0.55 46.45 61.91
C SER A 430 1.33 47.08 60.75
N ASN A 431 1.40 46.42 59.59
CA ASN A 431 2.04 46.93 58.38
C ASN A 431 1.12 47.81 57.50
N ASN A 432 0.05 48.36 58.09
CA ASN A 432 -0.96 49.19 57.44
C ASN A 432 -1.87 48.51 56.39
N TYR A 433 -1.70 47.21 56.13
CA TYR A 433 -2.57 46.48 55.21
C TYR A 433 -3.97 46.27 55.80
N MET A 434 -5.02 46.71 55.08
CA MET A 434 -6.41 46.51 55.49
C MET A 434 -6.92 45.15 55.03
N LEU A 435 -7.47 44.38 55.95
CA LEU A 435 -8.20 43.15 55.67
C LEU A 435 -9.64 43.48 55.22
N GLU A 436 -10.29 42.54 54.56
CA GLU A 436 -11.69 42.63 54.11
C GLU A 436 -12.57 41.61 54.83
N LEU A 437 -13.89 41.87 54.84
CA LEU A 437 -14.93 40.92 55.26
C LEU A 437 -15.76 40.53 54.03
N ASP A 438 -16.07 39.25 53.85
CA ASP A 438 -16.84 38.79 52.68
C ASP A 438 -18.25 39.39 52.66
N LEU A 439 -18.94 39.39 53.80
CA LEU A 439 -20.25 40.01 53.99
C LEU A 439 -20.37 40.63 55.39
N PHE A 440 -20.76 41.89 55.47
CA PHE A 440 -20.98 42.59 56.75
C PHE A 440 -22.33 43.31 56.77
N PHE A 441 -23.06 43.19 57.88
CA PHE A 441 -24.27 43.93 58.21
C PHE A 441 -23.95 44.93 59.33
N PRO A 442 -23.63 46.21 58.99
CA PRO A 442 -23.19 47.20 59.98
C PRO A 442 -24.21 47.42 61.11
N ASP A 443 -25.49 47.50 60.75
CA ASP A 443 -26.59 47.77 61.70
C ASP A 443 -26.79 46.62 62.70
N LEU A 444 -26.35 45.41 62.35
CA LEU A 444 -26.45 44.21 63.17
C LEU A 444 -25.15 43.87 63.91
N TYR A 445 -24.07 44.61 63.65
CA TYR A 445 -22.70 44.27 64.06
C TYR A 445 -22.36 42.80 63.76
N LEU A 446 -22.76 42.31 62.58
CA LEU A 446 -22.65 40.91 62.18
C LEU A 446 -21.89 40.78 60.86
N ALA A 447 -20.85 39.96 60.84
CA ALA A 447 -20.07 39.63 59.66
C ALA A 447 -20.12 38.13 59.38
N PHE A 448 -20.02 37.75 58.10
CA PHE A 448 -19.77 36.39 57.71
C PHE A 448 -18.56 36.28 56.77
N GLU A 449 -17.82 35.17 56.90
CA GLU A 449 -16.65 34.87 56.08
C GLU A 449 -16.75 33.44 55.52
N TYR A 450 -16.55 33.27 54.22
CA TYR A 450 -16.53 31.97 53.56
C TYR A 450 -15.10 31.42 53.48
N GLN A 451 -14.81 30.42 54.31
CA GLN A 451 -13.50 29.79 54.38
C GLN A 451 -13.32 28.88 53.15
N GLY A 452 -12.44 29.24 52.21
CA GLY A 452 -12.18 28.43 51.02
C GLY A 452 -11.44 27.10 51.29
N MET A 453 -11.44 26.18 50.32
CA MET A 453 -10.76 24.87 50.39
C MET A 453 -9.26 24.94 50.75
N GLN A 454 -8.65 26.12 50.58
CA GLN A 454 -7.24 26.41 50.80
C GLN A 454 -6.86 26.48 52.30
N HIS A 455 -7.84 26.60 53.22
CA HIS A 455 -7.61 26.54 54.68
C HIS A 455 -7.45 25.11 55.22
N TYR A 456 -7.77 24.08 54.41
CA TYR A 456 -7.82 22.67 54.84
C TYR A 456 -6.71 21.79 54.24
N ILE A 457 -5.92 22.31 53.29
CA ILE A 457 -4.90 21.53 52.57
C ILE A 457 -3.61 22.35 52.51
N ASP A 458 -2.51 21.81 53.05
CA ASP A 458 -1.17 22.34 52.79
C ASP A 458 -0.81 22.09 51.32
N LYS A 459 -0.78 23.15 50.52
CA LYS A 459 -0.51 23.11 49.07
C LYS A 459 0.90 23.62 48.73
N SER A 460 1.81 23.63 49.68
CA SER A 460 3.20 24.06 49.48
C SER A 460 3.92 23.29 48.36
N GLU A 461 3.53 22.03 48.09
CA GLU A 461 4.09 21.23 47.00
C GLU A 461 3.51 21.54 45.60
N GLN A 462 2.30 22.11 45.48
CA GLN A 462 1.63 22.33 44.18
C GLN A 462 1.79 23.75 43.59
N PHE A 463 2.05 24.77 44.42
CA PHE A 463 2.02 26.17 43.98
C PHE A 463 3.35 26.94 44.12
N GLY A 464 4.42 26.28 44.57
CA GLY A 464 5.73 26.92 44.76
C GLY A 464 5.74 28.01 45.85
N ARG A 465 6.92 28.56 46.12
CA ARG A 465 7.29 29.41 47.29
C ARG A 465 6.53 30.75 47.47
N SER A 466 5.35 30.94 46.90
CA SER A 466 4.51 32.14 47.10
C SER A 466 3.24 31.89 47.92
N TYR A 467 2.98 30.64 48.33
CA TYR A 467 1.84 30.29 49.17
C TYR A 467 2.28 30.12 50.63
N ASP A 468 1.91 31.07 51.50
CA ASP A 468 2.23 31.02 52.93
C ASP A 468 0.99 30.70 53.76
N TYR A 469 0.83 29.41 54.06
CA TYR A 469 -0.22 28.87 54.91
C TYR A 469 -0.20 29.48 56.34
N LYS A 470 0.98 29.88 56.85
CA LYS A 470 1.10 30.53 58.16
C LYS A 470 0.51 31.94 58.13
N THR A 471 0.85 32.72 57.11
CA THR A 471 0.31 34.08 56.92
C THR A 471 -1.22 34.10 56.83
N THR A 472 -1.83 33.07 56.22
CA THR A 472 -3.31 33.00 56.11
C THR A 472 -3.97 32.76 57.48
N ARG A 473 -3.47 31.79 58.27
CA ARG A 473 -3.99 31.55 59.63
C ARG A 473 -3.77 32.73 60.58
N GLU A 474 -2.66 33.45 60.43
CA GLU A 474 -2.38 34.67 61.18
C GLU A 474 -3.38 35.79 60.84
N ASN A 475 -3.76 35.91 59.57
CA ASN A 475 -4.78 36.87 59.13
C ASN A 475 -6.16 36.53 59.67
N ASP A 476 -6.56 35.26 59.65
CA ASP A 476 -7.85 34.81 60.20
C ASP A 476 -7.90 35.04 61.70
N LYS A 477 -6.81 34.74 62.43
CA LYS A 477 -6.72 35.01 63.87
C LYS A 477 -6.84 36.51 64.16
N LEU A 478 -6.07 37.34 63.45
CA LEU A 478 -6.13 38.79 63.62
C LEU A 478 -7.51 39.36 63.27
N LYS A 479 -8.15 38.84 62.22
CA LYS A 479 -9.50 39.23 61.81
C LYS A 479 -10.50 38.96 62.94
N ARG A 480 -10.46 37.78 63.56
CA ARG A 480 -11.29 37.44 64.74
C ARG A 480 -11.06 38.42 65.89
N GLU A 481 -9.80 38.65 66.25
CA GLU A 481 -9.43 39.55 67.36
C GLU A 481 -9.91 40.99 67.12
N LEU A 482 -9.75 41.50 65.90
CA LEU A 482 -10.19 42.84 65.52
C LEU A 482 -11.71 42.96 65.46
N CYS A 483 -12.43 41.95 64.97
CA CYS A 483 -13.89 41.93 65.00
C CYS A 483 -14.41 41.98 66.45
N VAL A 484 -13.87 41.14 67.34
CA VAL A 484 -14.24 41.13 68.77
C VAL A 484 -13.96 42.50 69.41
N LYS A 485 -12.81 43.10 69.14
CA LYS A 485 -12.44 44.43 69.67
C LYS A 485 -13.42 45.54 69.26
N HIS A 486 -14.05 45.41 68.09
CA HIS A 486 -15.01 46.39 67.56
C HIS A 486 -16.47 45.98 67.77
N GLY A 487 -16.73 44.96 68.59
CA GLY A 487 -18.08 44.49 68.89
C GLY A 487 -18.77 43.78 67.71
N VAL A 488 -18.02 43.38 66.68
CA VAL A 488 -18.56 42.67 65.51
C VAL A 488 -18.51 41.17 65.76
N THR A 489 -19.67 40.50 65.68
CA THR A 489 -19.75 39.04 65.66
C THR A 489 -19.33 38.54 64.28
N LEU A 490 -18.27 37.73 64.19
CA LEU A 490 -17.80 37.12 62.94
C LEU A 490 -18.20 35.64 62.89
N ILE A 491 -19.03 35.27 61.93
CA ILE A 491 -19.42 33.87 61.66
C ILE A 491 -18.62 33.33 60.49
N GLU A 492 -17.80 32.31 60.74
CA GLU A 492 -16.98 31.67 59.71
C GLU A 492 -17.67 30.41 59.18
N ILE A 493 -17.82 30.33 57.85
CA ILE A 493 -18.49 29.23 57.15
C ILE A 493 -17.44 28.32 56.50
N PRO A 494 -17.34 27.04 56.91
CA PRO A 494 -16.41 26.09 56.30
C PRO A 494 -16.66 25.81 54.82
N TYR A 495 -15.59 25.53 54.07
CA TYR A 495 -15.68 25.07 52.68
C TYR A 495 -16.54 23.81 52.56
N GLY A 496 -17.40 23.75 51.54
CA GLY A 496 -18.28 22.60 51.30
C GLY A 496 -19.42 22.43 52.32
N PHE A 497 -19.60 23.38 53.24
CA PHE A 497 -20.68 23.33 54.21
C PHE A 497 -22.04 23.58 53.54
N LYS A 498 -22.97 22.61 53.66
CA LYS A 498 -24.34 22.77 53.14
C LYS A 498 -25.07 23.85 53.96
N LEU A 499 -25.31 24.99 53.33
CA LEU A 499 -26.05 26.13 53.87
C LEU A 499 -27.54 25.81 54.01
N THR A 500 -28.06 25.90 55.22
CA THR A 500 -29.49 25.81 55.53
C THR A 500 -29.83 26.84 56.61
N ILE A 501 -31.09 27.28 56.65
CA ILE A 501 -31.57 28.25 57.65
C ILE A 501 -31.31 27.75 59.08
N ILE A 502 -31.59 26.46 59.33
CA ILE A 502 -31.38 25.80 60.63
C ILE A 502 -29.94 25.97 61.10
N LYS A 503 -28.97 25.73 60.22
CA LYS A 503 -27.54 25.82 60.57
C LYS A 503 -27.08 27.26 60.83
N ILE A 504 -27.61 28.23 60.09
CA ILE A 504 -27.33 29.65 60.37
C ILE A 504 -27.90 30.04 61.74
N LYS A 505 -29.11 29.57 62.08
CA LYS A 505 -29.69 29.77 63.42
C LYS A 505 -28.82 29.15 64.52
N GLU A 506 -28.34 27.92 64.33
CA GLU A 506 -27.41 27.26 65.27
C GLU A 506 -26.11 28.07 65.44
N MET A 507 -25.52 28.56 64.35
CA MET A 507 -24.31 29.37 64.38
C MET A 507 -24.52 30.70 65.13
N LEU A 508 -25.65 31.35 64.94
CA LEU A 508 -26.01 32.58 65.67
C LEU A 508 -26.19 32.30 67.16
N THR A 509 -26.93 31.25 67.53
CA THR A 509 -27.12 30.82 68.92
C THR A 509 -25.79 30.51 69.60
N ASN A 510 -24.90 29.76 68.93
CA ASN A 510 -23.58 29.42 69.46
C ASN A 510 -22.67 30.64 69.68
N ASN A 511 -22.93 31.74 68.96
CA ASN A 511 -22.23 33.02 69.13
C ASN A 511 -23.00 34.00 70.04
N ASN A 512 -23.98 33.52 70.82
CA ASN A 512 -24.84 34.31 71.71
C ASN A 512 -25.62 35.44 71.00
N ARG A 513 -25.92 35.28 69.71
CA ARG A 513 -26.72 36.22 68.91
C ARG A 513 -28.17 35.77 68.75
N ILE A 514 -28.79 35.40 69.87
CA ILE A 514 -30.20 34.95 69.92
C ILE A 514 -31.14 36.11 69.51
N ASP A 515 -30.71 37.36 69.74
CA ASP A 515 -31.38 38.60 69.32
C ASP A 515 -31.66 38.66 67.81
N LEU A 516 -30.89 37.93 67.00
CA LEU A 516 -31.01 37.96 65.55
C LEU A 516 -31.89 36.85 64.96
N LEU A 517 -32.33 35.88 65.76
CA LEU A 517 -33.07 34.71 65.24
C LEU A 517 -34.46 35.08 64.70
N GLU A 518 -35.10 36.09 65.31
CA GLU A 518 -36.43 36.59 64.92
C GLU A 518 -36.39 37.44 63.64
N LEU A 519 -35.20 37.90 63.24
CA LEU A 519 -35.00 38.74 62.05
C LEU A 519 -34.83 37.93 60.77
N ILE A 520 -34.63 36.61 60.88
CA ILE A 520 -34.41 35.71 59.75
C ILE A 520 -35.73 35.43 59.03
N VAL A 521 -35.77 35.76 57.75
CA VAL A 521 -36.90 35.47 56.85
C VAL A 521 -36.72 34.10 56.19
N TYR A 522 -37.83 33.37 56.00
CA TYR A 522 -37.86 32.02 55.42
C TYR A 522 -37.89 31.99 53.89
#